data_AF-F8CEZ8-F1
#
_entry.id   AF-F8CEZ8-F1
#
_cell.length_a   1.000
_cell.length_b   1.000
_cell.length_c   1.000
_cell.angle_alpha   90.00
_cell.angle_beta   90.00
_cell.angle_gamma   90.00
#
_symmetry.space_group_name_H-M   'P 1'
#
loop_
_entity.id
_entity.type
_entity.pdbx_description
1 polymer ?
#
loop_
_entity_poly.entity_id
_entity_poly.type
_entity_poly.pdbx_seq_one_letter_code
_entity_poly.pdbx_strand_id
1 'polypeptide(L)' 'MKATGRTRSGKAIGHPRRDVDLDAVATLRAQGRSWRDIAQVLHLPRRTLTRTWALEHNPGLDSAA' A
#
# COMPACT_ATOMS: atom_id res chain seq x y z
N MET A 1 23.93 -10.25 8.92
CA MET A 1 22.81 -10.89 8.20
C MET A 1 21.67 -9.89 8.16
N LYS A 2 21.26 -9.38 6.99
CA LYS A 2 20.13 -8.43 6.90
C LYS A 2 18.82 -9.20 7.10
N ALA A 3 17.90 -8.66 7.91
CA ALA A 3 16.59 -9.26 8.11
C ALA A 3 15.75 -9.09 6.83
N THR A 4 15.64 -10.14 6.02
CA THR A 4 14.92 -10.13 4.74
C THR A 4 13.40 -10.12 4.87
N GLY A 5 12.85 -9.91 6.08
CA GLY A 5 11.41 -9.94 6.35
C GLY A 5 10.76 -11.31 6.13
N ARG A 6 11.55 -12.38 5.98
CA ARG A 6 11.09 -13.75 5.75
C ARG A 6 11.73 -14.72 6.74
N THR A 7 11.00 -15.78 7.11
CA THR A 7 11.54 -16.89 7.91
C THR A 7 12.55 -17.69 7.11
N ARG A 8 13.30 -18.58 7.77
CA ARG A 8 14.20 -19.55 7.12
C ARG A 8 13.48 -20.42 6.07
N SER A 9 12.16 -20.63 6.21
CA SER A 9 11.31 -21.36 5.26
C SER A 9 10.66 -20.47 4.18
N GLY A 10 10.99 -19.18 4.12
CA GLY A 10 10.46 -18.24 3.13
C GLY A 10 9.10 -17.63 3.50
N LYS A 11 8.53 -17.98 4.65
CA LYS A 11 7.25 -17.42 5.12
C LYS A 11 7.42 -15.93 5.43
N ALA A 12 6.50 -15.09 4.95
CA ALA A 12 6.51 -13.66 5.28
C ALA A 12 6.36 -13.46 6.80
N ILE A 13 7.18 -12.58 7.36
CA ILE A 13 7.11 -12.21 8.78
C ILE A 13 6.17 -10.99 8.92
N GLY A 14 5.24 -11.06 9.87
CA GLY A 14 4.31 -9.96 10.19
C GLY A 14 2.90 -10.16 9.66
N HIS A 15 2.05 -9.13 9.84
CA HIS A 15 0.67 -9.15 9.40
C HIS A 15 0.61 -9.04 7.86
N PRO A 16 -0.19 -9.88 7.16
CA PRO A 16 -0.40 -9.72 5.72
C PRO A 16 -0.89 -8.32 5.40
N ARG A 17 -0.41 -7.76 4.29
CA ARG A 17 -0.86 -6.44 3.82
C ARG A 17 -2.36 -6.51 3.50
N ARG A 18 -3.06 -5.41 3.76
CA ARG A 18 -4.45 -5.26 3.33
C ARG A 18 -4.49 -5.26 1.81
N ASP A 19 -5.48 -5.94 1.27
CA ASP A 19 -5.80 -5.84 -0.15
C ASP A 19 -6.41 -4.47 -0.43
N VAL A 20 -5.89 -3.79 -1.44
CA VAL A 20 -6.30 -2.44 -1.84
C VAL A 20 -6.44 -2.45 -3.35
N ASP A 21 -7.64 -2.14 -3.83
CA ASP A 21 -7.90 -1.97 -5.26
C ASP A 21 -7.21 -0.69 -5.76
N LEU A 22 -6.03 -0.86 -6.35
CA LEU A 22 -5.20 0.24 -6.84
C LEU A 22 -5.77 0.86 -8.12
N ASP A 23 -6.51 0.09 -8.93
CA ASP A 23 -7.13 0.59 -10.16
C ASP A 23 -8.30 1.53 -9.83
N ALA A 24 -9.10 1.18 -8.82
CA ALA A 24 -10.14 2.07 -8.31
C ALA A 24 -9.54 3.37 -7.73
N VAL A 25 -8.43 3.27 -6.99
CA VAL A 25 -7.71 4.45 -6.47
C VAL A 25 -7.19 5.33 -7.60
N ALA A 26 -6.58 4.74 -8.63
CA ALA A 26 -6.04 5.46 -9.78
C ALA A 26 -7.14 6.21 -10.53
N THR A 27 -8.27 5.53 -10.77
CA THR A 27 -9.45 6.12 -11.41
C THR A 27 -9.98 7.32 -10.64
N LEU A 28 -10.16 7.19 -9.32
CA LEU A 28 -10.66 8.27 -8.47
C LEU A 28 -9.65 9.44 -8.37
N ARG A 29 -8.35 9.15 -8.38
CA ARG A 29 -7.28 10.17 -8.43
C ARG A 29 -7.28 10.92 -9.75
N ALA A 30 -7.48 10.23 -10.88
CA ALA A 30 -7.59 10.84 -12.21
C ALA A 30 -8.80 11.79 -12.31
N GLN A 31 -9.88 11.48 -11.61
CA GLN A 31 -11.04 12.37 -11.45
C GLN A 31 -10.77 13.60 -10.55
N GLY A 32 -9.56 13.74 -9.99
CA GLY A 32 -9.19 14.84 -9.10
C GLY A 32 -9.72 14.73 -7.67
N ARG A 33 -10.23 13.56 -7.26
CA ARG A 33 -10.74 13.36 -5.90
C ARG A 33 -9.62 13.49 -4.87
N SER A 34 -9.96 14.05 -3.70
CA SER A 34 -9.04 14.10 -2.57
C SER A 34 -8.87 12.72 -1.94
N TRP A 35 -7.72 12.49 -1.29
CA TRP A 35 -7.49 11.24 -0.55
C TRP A 35 -8.53 10.96 0.54
N ARG A 36 -9.15 12.01 1.10
CA ARG A 36 -10.20 11.86 2.12
C ARG A 36 -11.46 11.27 1.48
N ASP A 37 -11.83 11.73 0.29
CA ASP A 37 -13.02 11.25 -0.40
C ASP A 37 -12.82 9.81 -0.89
N ILE A 38 -11.64 9.50 -1.42
CA ILE A 38 -11.26 8.15 -1.84
C ILE A 38 -11.33 7.17 -0.65
N ALA A 39 -10.83 7.58 0.51
CA ALA A 39 -10.92 6.78 1.74
C ALA A 39 -12.35 6.46 2.16
N GLN A 40 -13.28 7.41 1.99
CA GLN A 40 -14.70 7.20 2.28
C GLN A 40 -15.34 6.27 1.27
N VAL A 41 -15.09 6.46 -0.02
CA VAL A 41 -15.65 5.64 -1.10
C VAL A 41 -15.19 4.19 -1.01
N LEU A 42 -13.90 3.96 -0.75
CA LEU A 42 -13.32 2.61 -0.69
C LEU A 42 -13.38 1.99 0.71
N HIS A 43 -13.93 2.70 1.69
CA HIS A 43 -13.98 2.28 3.10
C HIS A 43 -12.60 1.84 3.66
N LEU A 44 -11.54 2.53 3.23
CA LEU A 44 -10.16 2.24 3.61
C LEU A 44 -9.52 3.41 4.36
N PRO A 45 -8.67 3.14 5.37
CA PRO A 45 -7.94 4.22 6.04
C PRO A 45 -7.07 5.00 5.06
N ARG A 46 -7.13 6.34 5.14
CA ARG A 46 -6.32 7.23 4.29
C ARG A 46 -4.84 6.89 4.31
N ARG A 47 -4.29 6.58 5.50
CA ARG A 47 -2.89 6.19 5.67
C ARG A 47 -2.54 4.94 4.86
N THR A 48 -3.44 3.96 4.80
CA THR A 48 -3.25 2.74 4.00
C THR A 48 -3.17 3.12 2.53
N LEU A 49 -4.16 3.85 2.01
CA LEU A 49 -4.21 4.28 0.61
C LEU A 49 -2.95 5.04 0.17
N THR A 50 -2.51 6.03 0.96
CA THR A 50 -1.30 6.80 0.64
C THR A 50 -0.04 5.94 0.68
N ARG A 51 0.07 5.00 1.63
CA ARG A 51 1.24 4.10 1.71
C ARG A 51 1.29 3.12 0.55
N THR A 52 0.18 2.45 0.23
CA THR A 52 0.14 1.51 -0.89
C THR A 52 0.36 2.23 -2.20
N TRP A 53 -0.24 3.40 -2.40
CA TRP A 53 0.00 4.22 -3.59
C TRP A 53 1.47 4.61 -3.74
N ALA A 54 2.11 5.06 -2.66
CA ALA A 54 3.52 5.41 -2.67
C ALA A 54 4.43 4.20 -2.95
N LEU A 55 4.11 3.03 -2.41
CA LEU A 55 4.87 1.80 -2.67
C LEU A 55 4.77 1.34 -4.12
N GLU A 56 3.60 1.48 -4.73
CA GLU A 56 3.39 1.15 -6.15
C GLU A 56 4.23 2.06 -7.07
N HIS A 57 4.26 3.37 -6.79
CA HIS A 57 4.92 4.35 -7.64
C HIS A 57 6.41 4.52 -7.33
N ASN A 58 6.83 4.20 -6.10
CA ASN A 58 8.22 4.25 -5.64
C ASN A 58 8.59 2.90 -5.02
N PRO A 59 8.88 1.88 -5.85
CA PRO A 59 9.17 0.53 -5.36
C PRO A 59 10.40 0.48 -4.45
N GLY A 60 11.31 1.47 -4.49
CA GLY A 60 12.51 1.51 -3.65
C GLY A 60 12.30 1.93 -2.19
N LEU A 61 11.09 2.32 -1.77
CA LEU A 61 10.79 2.71 -0.39
C LEU A 61 10.74 1.51 0.57
N ASP A 62 10.64 0.28 0.06
CA ASP A 62 10.57 -0.93 0.87
C ASP A 62 11.96 -1.51 1.21
N SER A 63 12.99 -1.12 0.46
CA SER A 63 14.31 -1.76 0.47
C SER A 63 15.28 -1.11 1.49
N ALA A 64 14.83 -0.03 2.14
CA ALA A 64 15.61 0.79 3.07
C ALA A 64 15.26 0.57 4.56
N ALA A 65 14.40 -0.40 4.90
CA ALA A 65 13.97 -0.69 6.28
C ALA A 65 14.54 -2.01 6.81
#